data_AF-K0TNX9-F1
#
_entry.id   AF-K0TNX9-F1
#
_cell.length_a   1.000
_cell.length_b   1.000
_cell.length_c   1.000
_cell.angle_alpha   90.00
_cell.angle_beta   90.00
_cell.angle_gamma   90.00
#
_symmetry.space_group_name_H-M   'P 1'
#
loop_
_entity.id
_entity.type
_entity.pdbx_description
1 polymer ?
#
loop_
_entity_poly.entity_id
_entity_poly.type
_entity_poly.pdbx_seq_one_letter_code
_entity_poly.pdbx_strand_id
1 'polypeptide(L)'
;MKFRPCIDLHAGKVKQIVGSTLTDDKKNALASASSEVSCTNFQTDKPASDYASMYARDKLTGGHVIMLGSGNVDAAKSALEAYPNGLQVGGGITCDNAQEWLGYGASHVIVTSHVFRSGTIDWDRLTKLVGLIGKDRLVLDLSCRRKASDADGPYYVVTDRWQTYTEVEVNQATLEKLSGYCDEFLVHGVVK
;
A
#
# COMPACT_ATOMS: atom_id res chain seq x y z
N MET A 1 15.73 -3.26 -15.46
CA MET A 1 15.37 -3.47 -14.04
C MET A 1 15.69 -2.19 -13.28
N LYS A 2 14.78 -1.67 -12.46
CA LYS A 2 15.01 -0.48 -11.62
C LYS A 2 14.76 -0.86 -10.16
N PHE A 3 15.60 -0.35 -9.26
CA PHE A 3 15.36 -0.47 -7.83
C PHE A 3 14.31 0.57 -7.40
N ARG A 4 13.29 0.14 -6.64
CA ARG A 4 12.23 1.01 -6.12
C ARG A 4 12.28 0.96 -4.59
N PRO A 5 12.65 2.06 -3.92
CA PRO A 5 12.73 2.08 -2.46
C PRO A 5 11.34 2.18 -1.82
N CYS A 6 11.21 1.71 -0.57
CA CYS A 6 9.99 1.87 0.21
C CYS A 6 10.25 2.65 1.52
N ILE A 7 9.19 3.29 2.04
CA ILE A 7 9.14 3.88 3.38
C ILE A 7 7.84 3.42 4.03
N ASP A 8 7.94 2.44 4.93
CA ASP A 8 6.79 2.00 5.72
C ASP A 8 6.64 2.89 6.95
N LEU A 9 5.42 3.38 7.17
CA LEU A 9 5.08 4.26 8.27
C LEU A 9 4.08 3.59 9.21
N HIS A 10 4.37 3.63 10.51
CA HIS A 10 3.42 3.22 11.54
C HIS A 10 3.51 4.18 12.73
N ALA A 11 2.36 4.70 13.17
CA ALA A 11 2.28 5.71 14.23
C ALA A 11 3.22 6.92 14.00
N GLY A 12 3.39 7.33 12.73
CA GLY A 12 4.20 8.48 12.34
C GLY A 12 5.71 8.24 12.31
N LYS A 13 6.16 7.01 12.58
CA LYS A 13 7.58 6.62 12.51
C LYS A 13 7.86 5.74 11.31
N VAL A 14 9.08 5.84 10.78
CA VAL A 14 9.59 4.90 9.79
C VAL A 14 9.81 3.55 10.49
N LYS A 15 8.96 2.58 10.15
CA LYS A 15 8.88 1.29 10.83
C LYS A 15 8.49 0.21 9.82
N GLN A 16 9.36 -0.78 9.66
CA GLN A 16 9.08 -1.96 8.86
C GLN A 16 8.56 -3.07 9.77
N ILE A 17 7.32 -3.49 9.51
CA ILE A 17 6.63 -4.54 10.28
C ILE A 17 6.56 -5.81 9.43
N VAL A 18 6.70 -6.98 10.06
CA VAL A 18 6.45 -8.25 9.40
C VAL A 18 4.95 -8.37 9.12
N GLY A 19 4.56 -8.38 7.84
CA GLY A 19 3.16 -8.25 7.40
C GLY A 19 2.16 -9.24 8.01
N SER A 20 2.59 -10.42 8.43
CA SER A 20 1.76 -11.44 9.09
C SER A 20 1.46 -11.17 10.58
N THR A 21 2.01 -10.11 11.16
CA THR A 21 1.93 -9.81 12.62
C THR A 21 1.20 -8.51 12.95
N LEU A 22 0.60 -7.84 11.96
CA LEU A 22 -0.19 -6.62 12.19
C LEU A 22 -1.54 -6.93 12.84
N THR A 23 -1.65 -6.78 14.16
CA THR A 23 -2.92 -6.83 14.91
C THR A 23 -3.34 -5.42 15.34
N ASP A 24 -4.56 -5.01 15.00
CA ASP A 24 -5.16 -3.79 15.54
C ASP A 24 -6.03 -4.19 16.73
N ASP A 25 -5.53 -3.99 17.95
CA ASP A 25 -6.31 -4.16 19.18
C ASP A 25 -7.33 -3.03 19.33
N LYS A 26 -8.50 -3.19 18.69
CA LYS A 26 -9.71 -2.41 19.03
C LYS A 26 -10.84 -3.25 19.64
N LYS A 27 -10.70 -4.58 19.70
CA LYS A 27 -11.68 -5.46 20.38
C LYS A 27 -11.26 -5.94 21.77
N ASN A 28 -9.99 -5.75 22.16
CA ASN A 28 -9.46 -6.19 23.47
C ASN A 28 -8.91 -5.04 24.32
N ALA A 29 -9.48 -3.85 24.22
CA ALA A 29 -9.05 -2.68 25.01
C ALA A 29 -9.31 -2.76 26.54
N LEU A 30 -9.67 -3.94 27.06
CA LEU A 30 -9.86 -4.16 28.51
C LEU A 30 -8.99 -5.26 29.10
N ALA A 31 -8.03 -5.82 28.36
CA ALA A 31 -7.09 -6.79 28.90
C ALA A 31 -5.66 -6.49 28.46
N SER A 32 -4.86 -6.06 29.44
CA SER A 32 -3.38 -6.01 29.48
C SER A 32 -2.66 -4.91 28.68
N ALA A 33 -1.88 -4.15 29.42
CA ALA A 33 -0.94 -3.14 29.00
C ALA A 33 0.29 -3.75 28.30
N SER A 34 0.08 -4.39 27.15
CA SER A 34 1.13 -4.92 26.27
C SER A 34 0.63 -4.97 24.82
N SER A 35 0.24 -3.82 24.27
CA SER A 35 -0.13 -3.70 22.85
C SER A 35 1.13 -3.53 22.00
N GLU A 36 1.94 -4.58 21.92
CA GLU A 36 3.01 -4.73 20.93
C GLU A 36 3.20 -6.23 20.64
N VAL A 37 2.35 -6.80 19.77
CA VAL A 37 2.65 -8.10 19.14
C VAL A 37 2.70 -7.94 17.61
N SER A 38 3.32 -6.86 17.15
CA SER A 38 3.82 -6.77 15.77
C SER A 38 5.33 -7.01 15.78
N CYS A 39 5.81 -8.05 15.10
CA CYS A 39 7.25 -8.26 14.93
C CYS A 39 7.81 -7.12 14.07
N THR A 40 8.63 -6.27 14.70
CA THR A 40 9.28 -5.14 14.04
C THR A 40 10.62 -5.60 13.49
N ASN A 41 10.82 -5.51 12.18
CA ASN A 41 12.11 -5.81 11.56
C ASN A 41 13.07 -4.63 11.68
N PHE A 42 12.55 -3.41 11.55
CA PHE A 42 13.33 -2.19 11.59
C PHE A 42 12.48 -1.03 12.11
N GLN A 43 13.08 -0.17 12.93
CA GLN A 43 12.50 1.09 13.36
C GLN A 43 13.62 2.12 13.51
N THR A 44 13.32 3.38 13.23
CA THR A 44 14.25 4.50 13.42
C THR A 44 13.51 5.73 13.91
N ASP A 45 14.24 6.63 14.56
CA ASP A 45 13.76 7.98 14.88
C ASP A 45 14.08 8.99 13.77
N LYS A 46 14.77 8.58 12.70
CA LYS A 46 14.93 9.43 11.52
C LYS A 46 13.57 9.71 10.86
N PRO A 47 13.27 10.96 10.50
CA PRO A 47 12.00 11.29 9.86
C PRO A 47 11.93 10.69 8.46
N ALA A 48 10.70 10.50 7.96
CA ALA A 48 10.46 9.97 6.62
C ALA A 48 11.06 10.85 5.51
N SER A 49 11.09 12.16 5.73
CA SER A 49 11.73 13.15 4.84
C SER A 49 13.23 12.92 4.63
N ASP A 50 13.96 12.39 5.61
CA ASP A 50 15.40 12.09 5.47
C ASP A 50 15.62 10.99 4.42
N TYR A 51 14.80 9.93 4.47
CA TYR A 51 14.83 8.84 3.50
C TYR A 51 14.38 9.30 2.12
N ALA A 52 13.29 10.07 2.04
CA ALA A 52 12.84 10.64 0.78
C ALA A 52 13.90 11.56 0.14
N SER A 53 14.55 12.41 0.93
CA SER A 53 15.65 13.27 0.48
C SER A 53 16.85 12.46 -0.01
N MET A 54 17.17 11.35 0.66
CA MET A 54 18.20 10.41 0.21
C MET A 54 17.83 9.80 -1.15
N TYR A 55 16.61 9.29 -1.29
CA TYR A 55 16.11 8.74 -2.56
C TYR A 55 16.10 9.78 -3.69
N ALA A 56 15.80 11.04 -3.37
CA ALA A 56 15.88 12.16 -4.31
C ALA A 56 17.30 12.42 -4.80
N ARG A 57 18.28 12.48 -3.87
CA ARG A 57 19.71 12.63 -4.22
C ARG A 57 20.19 11.51 -5.13
N ASP A 58 19.74 10.29 -4.86
CA ASP A 58 20.10 9.10 -5.62
C ASP A 58 19.24 8.91 -6.90
N LYS A 59 18.28 9.81 -7.15
CA LYS A 59 17.36 9.80 -8.30
C LYS A 59 16.54 8.52 -8.42
N LEU A 60 16.20 7.91 -7.29
CA LEU A 60 15.39 6.70 -7.22
C LEU A 60 13.90 7.04 -7.34
N THR A 61 13.34 6.85 -8.53
CA THR A 61 11.93 7.17 -8.82
C THR A 61 11.02 5.96 -8.67
N GLY A 62 9.74 6.22 -8.39
CA GLY A 62 8.73 5.16 -8.34
C GLY A 62 8.80 4.28 -7.09
N GLY A 63 9.57 4.73 -6.08
CA GLY A 63 9.45 4.20 -4.73
C GLY A 63 8.13 4.60 -4.08
N HIS A 64 7.79 3.99 -2.94
CA HIS A 64 6.49 4.20 -2.30
C HIS A 64 6.57 4.42 -0.80
N VAL A 65 5.67 5.26 -0.30
CA VAL A 65 5.41 5.49 1.11
C VAL A 65 4.13 4.74 1.48
N ILE A 66 4.19 3.79 2.41
CA ILE A 66 3.02 2.98 2.82
C ILE A 66 2.64 3.32 4.25
N MET A 67 1.41 3.82 4.42
CA MET A 67 0.83 4.12 5.73
C MET A 67 0.15 2.88 6.31
N LEU A 68 0.73 2.33 7.38
CA LEU A 68 0.23 1.19 8.13
C LEU A 68 -0.51 1.69 9.37
N GLY A 69 -1.85 1.68 9.34
CA GLY A 69 -2.68 2.16 10.44
C GLY A 69 -2.78 3.69 10.52
N SER A 70 -3.24 4.20 11.66
CA SER A 70 -3.45 5.64 11.89
C SER A 70 -2.19 6.39 12.33
N GLY A 71 -2.22 7.73 12.26
CA GLY A 71 -1.14 8.59 12.76
C GLY A 71 0.03 8.80 11.80
N ASN A 72 -0.10 8.40 10.53
CA ASN A 72 0.99 8.45 9.54
C ASN A 72 0.94 9.68 8.62
N VAL A 73 -0.13 10.49 8.68
CA VAL A 73 -0.42 11.54 7.70
C VAL A 73 0.72 12.55 7.59
N ASP A 74 1.16 13.13 8.70
CA ASP A 74 2.21 14.17 8.69
C ASP A 74 3.56 13.61 8.24
N ALA A 75 3.90 12.39 8.66
CA ALA A 75 5.11 11.72 8.23
C ALA A 75 5.09 11.42 6.72
N ALA A 76 3.96 10.95 6.18
CA ALA A 76 3.81 10.70 4.75
C ALA A 76 3.93 12.00 3.95
N LYS A 77 3.25 13.08 4.37
CA LYS A 77 3.38 14.41 3.73
C LYS A 77 4.83 14.87 3.71
N SER A 78 5.53 14.78 4.84
CA SER A 78 6.95 15.19 4.92
C SER A 78 7.85 14.44 3.94
N ALA A 79 7.58 13.17 3.66
CA ALA A 79 8.33 12.39 2.67
C ALA A 79 8.01 12.84 1.23
N LEU A 80 6.74 13.08 0.92
CA LEU A 80 6.30 13.51 -0.40
C LEU A 80 6.79 14.92 -0.74
N GLU A 81 6.75 15.84 0.22
CA GLU A 81 7.26 17.21 0.09
C GLU A 81 8.78 17.25 -0.08
N ALA A 82 9.50 16.32 0.57
CA ALA A 82 10.95 16.19 0.43
C ALA A 82 11.39 15.63 -0.94
N TYR A 83 10.50 14.92 -1.65
CA TYR A 83 10.76 14.46 -3.02
C TYR A 83 9.51 14.56 -3.91
N PRO A 84 9.12 15.79 -4.32
CA PRO A 84 7.91 16.01 -5.09
C PRO A 84 7.93 15.27 -6.42
N ASN A 85 6.84 14.56 -6.72
CA ASN A 85 6.65 13.66 -7.85
C ASN A 85 7.68 12.51 -7.95
N GLY A 86 8.45 12.24 -6.89
CA GLY A 86 9.42 11.15 -6.84
C GLY A 86 8.85 9.84 -6.29
N LEU A 87 7.96 9.95 -5.29
CA LEU A 87 7.42 8.83 -4.52
C LEU A 87 5.91 8.66 -4.73
N GLN A 88 5.44 7.43 -4.67
CA GLN A 88 4.03 7.06 -4.64
C GLN A 88 3.56 6.97 -3.18
N VAL A 89 2.25 6.99 -2.91
CA VAL A 89 1.71 6.85 -1.54
C VAL A 89 0.55 5.89 -1.46
N GLY A 90 0.55 5.00 -0.47
CA GLY A 90 -0.48 3.99 -0.22
C GLY A 90 -0.88 3.89 1.24
N GLY A 91 -1.96 3.15 1.48
CA GLY A 91 -2.55 2.95 2.81
C GLY A 91 -3.73 3.90 3.05
N GLY A 92 -4.96 3.36 3.03
CA GLY A 92 -6.16 4.18 3.27
C GLY A 92 -6.52 5.18 2.15
N ILE A 93 -6.01 4.97 0.93
CA ILE A 93 -6.39 5.78 -0.24
C ILE A 93 -7.84 5.47 -0.64
N THR A 94 -8.63 6.52 -0.83
CA THR A 94 -10.03 6.48 -1.27
C THR A 94 -10.28 7.54 -2.35
N CYS A 95 -11.46 7.52 -2.96
CA CYS A 95 -11.91 8.59 -3.86
C CYS A 95 -11.87 9.99 -3.21
N ASP A 96 -12.00 10.07 -1.88
CA ASP A 96 -12.17 11.35 -1.18
C ASP A 96 -10.84 12.03 -0.87
N ASN A 97 -9.74 11.27 -0.80
CA ASN A 97 -8.41 11.78 -0.45
C ASN A 97 -7.36 11.63 -1.57
N ALA A 98 -7.65 10.92 -2.65
CA ALA A 98 -6.67 10.63 -3.70
C ALA A 98 -6.06 11.90 -4.33
N GLN A 99 -6.90 12.89 -4.68
CA GLN A 99 -6.42 14.15 -5.25
C GLN A 99 -5.56 14.96 -4.26
N GLU A 100 -5.91 14.90 -2.97
CA GLU A 100 -5.17 15.59 -1.91
C GLU A 100 -3.74 15.06 -1.80
N TRP A 101 -3.57 13.73 -1.84
CA TRP A 101 -2.26 13.08 -1.81
C TRP A 101 -1.38 13.43 -3.01
N LEU A 102 -1.97 13.56 -4.20
CA LEU A 102 -1.24 14.07 -5.37
C LEU A 102 -0.85 15.54 -5.16
N GLY A 103 -1.70 16.34 -4.52
CA GLY A 103 -1.42 17.73 -4.14
C GLY A 103 -0.24 17.86 -3.15
N TYR A 104 -0.05 16.89 -2.26
CA TYR A 104 1.14 16.81 -1.37
C TYR A 104 2.43 16.38 -2.08
N GLY A 105 2.39 16.14 -3.39
CA GLY A 105 3.57 15.80 -4.19
C GLY A 105 3.75 14.32 -4.46
N ALA A 106 2.76 13.46 -4.19
CA ALA A 106 2.83 12.07 -4.64
C ALA A 106 2.81 11.97 -6.17
N SER A 107 3.71 11.17 -6.73
CA SER A 107 3.68 10.84 -8.16
C SER A 107 2.46 10.01 -8.50
N HIS A 108 2.07 9.07 -7.65
CA HIS A 108 0.87 8.24 -7.81
C HIS A 108 0.27 7.95 -6.44
N VAL A 109 -1.01 7.59 -6.43
CA VAL A 109 -1.62 6.96 -5.27
C VAL A 109 -1.77 5.45 -5.50
N ILE A 110 -1.56 4.69 -4.44
CA ILE A 110 -1.61 3.23 -4.42
C ILE A 110 -2.89 2.81 -3.71
N VAL A 111 -3.76 2.09 -4.40
CA VAL A 111 -5.03 1.64 -3.85
C VAL A 111 -5.06 0.12 -3.67
N THR A 112 -5.65 -0.30 -2.54
CA THR A 112 -5.83 -1.71 -2.15
C THR A 112 -7.30 -1.99 -1.82
N SER A 113 -7.64 -2.09 -0.54
CA SER A 113 -8.94 -2.52 -0.01
C SER A 113 -10.12 -1.59 -0.34
N HIS A 114 -9.85 -0.40 -0.88
CA HIS A 114 -10.91 0.48 -1.36
C HIS A 114 -11.60 -0.08 -2.62
N VAL A 115 -10.86 -0.73 -3.51
CA VAL A 115 -11.35 -1.29 -4.79
C VAL A 115 -11.50 -2.81 -4.76
N PHE A 116 -10.81 -3.51 -3.85
CA PHE A 116 -11.04 -4.95 -3.60
C PHE A 116 -11.94 -5.11 -2.39
N ARG A 117 -13.24 -5.37 -2.61
CA ARG A 117 -14.27 -5.45 -1.57
C ARG A 117 -15.19 -6.64 -1.78
N SER A 118 -15.65 -7.24 -0.69
CA SER A 118 -16.59 -8.36 -0.73
C SER A 118 -16.11 -9.49 -1.64
N GLY A 119 -14.81 -9.75 -1.66
CA GLY A 119 -14.21 -10.80 -2.48
C GLY A 119 -14.08 -10.50 -3.97
N THR A 120 -14.42 -9.29 -4.43
CA THR A 120 -14.40 -8.93 -5.87
C THR A 120 -13.82 -7.53 -6.10
N ILE A 121 -13.74 -7.12 -7.36
CA ILE A 121 -13.34 -5.76 -7.76
C ILE A 121 -14.60 -4.88 -7.79
N ASP A 122 -14.58 -3.79 -7.04
CA ASP A 122 -15.58 -2.72 -7.10
C ASP A 122 -15.24 -1.79 -8.28
N TRP A 123 -15.82 -2.10 -9.44
CA TRP A 123 -15.57 -1.37 -10.70
C TRP A 123 -16.06 0.07 -10.67
N ASP A 124 -17.11 0.36 -9.90
CA ASP A 124 -17.64 1.72 -9.77
C ASP A 124 -16.63 2.61 -9.05
N ARG A 125 -16.04 2.12 -7.96
CA ARG A 125 -14.97 2.85 -7.25
C ARG A 125 -13.70 2.99 -8.09
N LEU A 126 -13.30 1.94 -8.79
CA LEU A 126 -12.13 1.99 -9.66
C LEU A 126 -12.32 3.03 -10.78
N THR A 127 -13.47 2.99 -11.45
CA THR A 127 -13.80 3.96 -12.50
C THR A 127 -13.89 5.38 -11.95
N LYS A 128 -14.49 5.55 -10.76
CA LYS A 128 -14.54 6.85 -10.09
C LYS A 128 -13.14 7.39 -9.75
N LEU A 129 -12.25 6.55 -9.22
CA LEU A 129 -10.85 6.94 -8.96
C LEU A 129 -10.15 7.38 -10.25
N VAL A 130 -10.23 6.56 -11.30
CA VAL A 130 -9.63 6.90 -12.60
C VAL A 130 -10.19 8.21 -13.16
N GLY A 131 -11.49 8.46 -13.02
CA GLY A 131 -12.11 9.71 -13.43
C GLY A 131 -11.63 10.94 -12.64
N LEU A 132 -11.22 10.76 -11.37
CA LEU A 132 -10.76 11.84 -10.50
C LEU A 132 -9.28 12.20 -10.70
N ILE A 133 -8.42 11.20 -10.90
CA ILE A 133 -6.95 11.39 -10.89
C ILE A 133 -6.24 10.98 -12.18
N GLY A 134 -6.94 10.32 -13.11
CA GLY A 134 -6.35 9.71 -14.29
C GLY A 134 -5.71 8.34 -13.99
N LYS A 135 -5.72 7.45 -14.99
CA LYS A 135 -5.09 6.12 -14.84
C LYS A 135 -3.58 6.21 -14.68
N ASP A 136 -2.96 7.23 -15.27
CA ASP A 136 -1.54 7.58 -15.25
C ASP A 136 -1.03 8.05 -13.87
N ARG A 137 -1.92 8.16 -12.88
CA ARG A 137 -1.57 8.51 -11.49
C ARG A 137 -2.06 7.46 -10.48
N LEU A 138 -2.55 6.32 -10.97
CA LEU A 138 -3.09 5.24 -10.14
C LEU A 138 -2.18 4.00 -10.20
N VAL A 139 -1.88 3.45 -9.03
CA VAL A 139 -1.24 2.14 -8.86
C VAL A 139 -2.21 1.20 -8.16
N LEU A 140 -2.36 -0.01 -8.70
CA LEU A 140 -3.12 -1.08 -8.05
C LEU A 140 -2.17 -1.99 -7.29
N ASP A 141 -2.32 -2.05 -5.96
CA ASP A 141 -1.58 -3.00 -5.14
C ASP A 141 -2.34 -4.33 -5.08
N LEU A 142 -1.70 -5.34 -5.70
CA LEU A 142 -2.16 -6.71 -5.81
C LEU A 142 -1.42 -7.55 -4.77
N SER A 143 -1.84 -7.35 -3.54
CA SER A 143 -1.58 -8.21 -2.42
C SER A 143 -2.11 -9.62 -2.71
N CYS A 144 -1.24 -10.59 -2.99
CA CYS A 144 -1.63 -11.92 -3.44
C CYS A 144 -0.98 -13.10 -2.71
N ARG A 145 -1.71 -14.22 -2.65
CA ARG A 145 -1.26 -15.47 -2.02
C ARG A 145 -1.91 -16.70 -2.66
N ARG A 146 -1.20 -17.83 -2.68
CA ARG A 146 -1.75 -19.15 -3.03
C ARG A 146 -2.55 -19.74 -1.87
N LYS A 147 -3.63 -20.45 -2.18
CA LYS A 147 -4.40 -21.15 -1.15
C LYS A 147 -3.50 -22.17 -0.45
N ALA A 148 -3.58 -22.24 0.88
CA ALA A 148 -2.72 -23.15 1.66
C ALA A 148 -2.93 -24.63 1.31
N SER A 149 -4.11 -24.99 0.80
CA SER A 149 -4.46 -26.34 0.34
C SER A 149 -3.91 -26.68 -1.05
N ASP A 150 -3.33 -25.72 -1.76
CA ASP A 150 -2.92 -25.88 -3.16
C ASP A 150 -1.67 -25.04 -3.44
N ALA A 151 -0.51 -25.62 -3.14
CA ALA A 151 0.79 -24.97 -3.27
C ALA A 151 1.18 -24.71 -4.74
N ASP A 152 0.67 -25.52 -5.68
CA ASP A 152 0.91 -25.38 -7.11
C ASP A 152 -0.19 -24.59 -7.84
N GLY A 153 -1.29 -24.29 -7.14
CA GLY A 153 -2.43 -23.51 -7.63
C GLY A 153 -2.18 -22.03 -7.87
N PRO A 154 -3.23 -21.31 -8.33
CA PRO A 154 -3.11 -19.92 -8.72
C PRO A 154 -2.98 -18.98 -7.50
N TYR A 155 -2.46 -17.78 -7.76
CA TYR A 155 -2.45 -16.68 -6.79
C TYR A 155 -3.77 -15.93 -6.82
N TYR A 156 -4.31 -15.65 -5.65
CA TYR A 156 -5.51 -14.83 -5.50
C TYR A 156 -5.16 -13.54 -4.77
N VAL A 157 -5.82 -12.44 -5.13
CA VAL A 157 -5.77 -11.22 -4.34
C VAL A 157 -6.37 -11.50 -2.96
N VAL A 158 -5.71 -10.98 -1.93
CA VAL A 158 -6.12 -11.09 -0.53
C VAL A 158 -6.18 -9.70 0.08
N THR A 159 -7.17 -9.50 0.93
CA THR A 159 -7.45 -8.24 1.62
C THR A 159 -7.46 -8.46 3.14
N ASP A 160 -7.63 -7.38 3.90
CA ASP A 160 -7.62 -7.39 5.37
C ASP A 160 -6.38 -8.11 5.91
N ARG A 161 -5.20 -7.53 5.63
CA ARG A 161 -3.90 -8.05 6.12
C ARG A 161 -3.69 -9.53 5.78
N TRP A 162 -3.96 -9.91 4.54
CA TRP A 162 -3.74 -11.27 4.02
C TRP A 162 -4.68 -12.34 4.59
N GLN A 163 -5.73 -11.94 5.30
CA GLN A 163 -6.63 -12.87 5.99
C GLN A 163 -7.84 -13.27 5.14
N THR A 164 -8.29 -12.39 4.24
CA THR A 164 -9.50 -12.62 3.43
C THR A 164 -9.14 -12.82 1.97
N TYR A 165 -9.41 -14.01 1.42
CA TYR A 165 -9.28 -14.28 0.00
C TYR A 165 -10.38 -13.58 -0.79
N THR A 166 -10.02 -13.10 -1.97
CA THR A 166 -10.96 -12.70 -3.02
C THR A 166 -11.08 -13.80 -4.07
N GLU A 167 -12.07 -13.69 -4.94
CA GLU A 167 -12.22 -14.52 -6.14
C GLU A 167 -11.35 -14.00 -7.30
N VAL A 168 -10.60 -12.92 -7.09
CA VAL A 168 -9.78 -12.27 -8.11
C VAL A 168 -8.45 -12.99 -8.23
N GLU A 169 -8.31 -13.80 -9.27
CA GLU A 169 -7.05 -14.45 -9.61
C GLU A 169 -6.04 -13.45 -10.22
N VAL A 170 -4.78 -13.52 -9.79
CA VAL A 170 -3.68 -12.76 -10.40
C VAL A 170 -3.12 -13.56 -11.57
N ASN A 171 -3.70 -13.34 -12.74
CA ASN A 171 -3.30 -13.96 -14.00
C ASN A 171 -3.29 -12.95 -15.16
N GLN A 172 -2.90 -13.39 -16.35
CA GLN A 172 -2.80 -12.54 -17.54
C GLN A 172 -4.10 -11.79 -17.84
N ALA A 173 -5.24 -12.49 -17.87
CA ALA A 173 -6.53 -11.88 -18.21
C ALA A 173 -6.96 -10.80 -17.22
N THR A 174 -6.75 -11.03 -15.92
CA THR A 174 -7.04 -10.02 -14.88
C THR A 174 -6.11 -8.81 -15.02
N LEU A 175 -4.81 -9.04 -15.22
CA LEU A 175 -3.83 -7.95 -15.35
C LEU A 175 -4.07 -7.12 -16.62
N GLU A 176 -4.40 -7.76 -17.75
CA GLU A 176 -4.78 -7.06 -18.98
C GLU A 176 -6.00 -6.18 -18.76
N LYS A 177 -7.06 -6.71 -18.13
CA LYS A 177 -8.27 -5.95 -17.82
C LYS A 177 -7.97 -4.75 -16.90
N LEU A 178 -7.20 -4.97 -15.83
CA LEU A 178 -6.87 -3.92 -14.86
C LEU A 178 -5.90 -2.86 -15.43
N SER A 179 -5.05 -3.21 -16.41
CA SER A 179 -4.13 -2.26 -17.05
C SER A 179 -4.84 -1.12 -17.79
N GLY A 180 -6.12 -1.32 -18.13
CA GLY A 180 -7.00 -0.26 -18.63
C GLY A 180 -7.24 0.86 -17.62
N TYR A 181 -7.03 0.61 -16.33
CA TYR A 181 -7.42 1.49 -15.23
C TYR A 181 -6.26 2.03 -14.40
N CYS A 182 -5.04 1.52 -14.56
CA CYS A 182 -3.87 1.99 -13.79
C CYS A 182 -2.64 2.16 -14.68
N ASP A 183 -1.64 2.86 -14.15
CA ASP A 183 -0.33 3.01 -14.76
C ASP A 183 0.59 1.85 -14.38
N GLU A 184 0.48 1.40 -13.12
CA GLU A 184 1.39 0.41 -12.55
C GLU A 184 0.66 -0.58 -11.62
N PHE A 185 1.21 -1.79 -11.53
CA PHE A 185 0.86 -2.78 -10.52
C PHE A 185 1.95 -2.89 -9.47
N LEU A 186 1.57 -2.81 -8.20
CA LEU A 186 2.44 -3.17 -7.08
C LEU A 186 2.06 -4.57 -6.60
N VAL A 187 2.83 -5.60 -7.00
CA VAL A 187 2.49 -7.00 -6.68
C VAL A 187 3.21 -7.42 -5.41
N HIS A 188 2.44 -7.68 -4.35
CA HIS A 188 2.96 -8.12 -3.06
C HIS A 188 2.63 -9.59 -2.85
N GLY A 189 3.61 -10.47 -3.09
CA GLY A 189 3.48 -11.90 -2.83
C GLY A 189 3.76 -12.24 -1.38
N VAL A 190 2.78 -12.79 -0.67
CA VAL A 190 2.98 -13.23 0.73
C VAL A 190 3.15 -14.74 0.79
N VAL A 191 4.33 -15.15 1.25
CA VAL A 191 4.66 -16.54 1.55
C VAL A 191 4.43 -16.75 3.05
N LYS A 192 3.71 -17.81 3.41
CA LYS A 192 3.73 -18.34 4.77
C LYS A 192 4.57 -19.61 4.75
#